data_AF-A0A0M0X429-F1
#
_entry.id   AF-A0A0M0X429-F1
#
_cell.length_a   1.000
_cell.length_b   1.000
_cell.length_c   1.000
_cell.angle_alpha   90.00
_cell.angle_beta   90.00
_cell.angle_gamma   90.00
#
_symmetry.space_group_name_H-M   'P 1'
#
loop_
_entity.id
_entity.type
_entity.pdbx_description
1 polymer ?
#
loop_
_entity_poly.entity_id
_entity_poly.type
_entity_poly.pdbx_seq_one_letter_code
_entity_poly.pdbx_strand_id
1 'polypeptide(L)'
;MLPANIEVNLDKQAIRQYIEKRLDEEVREVFFLIDLKKMSELLCMSERHITEELLHDPRVRACEVRKNRKRWWFYKPVLEAIEAVVSEW
;
A
#
# COMPACT_ATOMS: atom_id res chain seq x y z
N MET A 1 41.41 -15.98 -31.82
CA MET A 1 40.36 -15.03 -31.36
C MET A 1 40.88 -14.38 -30.10
N LEU A 2 41.09 -13.06 -30.11
CA LEU A 2 41.48 -12.33 -28.91
C LEU A 2 40.23 -12.15 -28.04
N PRO A 3 40.23 -12.51 -26.75
CA PRO A 3 39.09 -12.25 -25.88
C PRO A 3 38.93 -10.73 -25.76
N ALA A 4 37.83 -10.21 -26.30
CA ALA A 4 37.46 -8.83 -26.05
C ALA A 4 37.18 -8.69 -24.55
N ASN A 5 38.02 -7.93 -23.84
CA ASN A 5 37.72 -7.50 -22.49
C ASN A 5 36.55 -6.51 -22.59
N ILE A 6 35.33 -7.02 -22.47
CA ILE A 6 34.13 -6.21 -22.37
C ILE A 6 34.08 -5.70 -20.93
N GLU A 7 34.62 -4.51 -20.70
CA GLU A 7 34.38 -3.78 -19.45
C GLU A 7 32.92 -3.33 -19.45
N VAL A 8 32.08 -4.11 -18.78
CA VAL A 8 30.68 -3.74 -18.55
C VAL A 8 30.68 -2.63 -17.51
N ASN A 9 30.54 -1.39 -17.97
CA ASN A 9 30.39 -0.24 -17.10
C ASN A 9 28.98 -0.24 -16.51
N LEU A 10 28.85 -0.91 -15.35
CA LEU A 10 27.59 -1.02 -14.64
C LEU A 10 27.30 0.29 -13.94
N ASP A 11 26.20 0.95 -14.35
CA ASP A 11 25.67 2.10 -13.63
C ASP A 11 25.13 1.64 -12.27
N LYS A 12 25.93 1.88 -11.24
CA LYS A 12 25.61 1.54 -9.85
C LYS A 12 24.33 2.24 -9.38
N GLN A 13 24.01 3.41 -9.91
CA GLN A 13 22.81 4.16 -9.56
C GLN A 13 21.57 3.49 -10.16
N ALA A 14 21.64 3.08 -11.42
CA ALA A 14 20.56 2.32 -12.07
C ALA A 14 20.30 0.97 -11.38
N ILE A 15 21.37 0.26 -10.97
CA ILE A 15 21.24 -0.99 -10.22
C ILE A 15 20.58 -0.75 -8.87
N ARG A 16 20.97 0.32 -8.15
CA ARG A 16 20.37 0.67 -6.86
C ARG A 16 18.88 0.97 -7.00
N GLN A 17 18.51 1.80 -7.97
CA GLN A 17 17.10 2.12 -8.24
C GLN A 17 16.29 0.87 -8.59
N TYR A 18 16.87 -0.04 -9.37
CA TYR A 18 16.23 -1.31 -9.70
C TYR A 18 16.03 -2.20 -8.46
N ILE A 19 17.03 -2.29 -7.59
CA ILE A 19 16.95 -3.07 -6.34
C ILE A 19 15.91 -2.47 -5.40
N GLU A 20 15.91 -1.15 -5.19
CA GLU A 20 14.92 -0.45 -4.36
C GLU A 20 13.51 -0.69 -4.89
N LYS A 21 13.29 -0.57 -6.21
CA LYS A 21 12.02 -0.86 -6.85
C LYS A 21 11.58 -2.32 -6.66
N ARG A 22 12.48 -3.29 -6.82
CA ARG A 22 12.17 -4.72 -6.66
C ARG A 22 11.88 -5.09 -5.21
N LEU A 23 12.58 -4.50 -4.25
CA LEU A 23 12.30 -4.67 -2.83
C LEU A 23 10.94 -4.06 -2.45
N ASP A 24 10.63 -2.87 -2.96
CA ASP A 24 9.31 -2.25 -2.79
C ASP A 24 8.18 -3.09 -3.41
N GLU A 25 8.46 -3.77 -4.53
CA GLU A 25 7.53 -4.70 -5.18
C GLU A 25 7.35 -6.02 -4.40
N GLU A 26 8.40 -6.58 -3.80
CA GLU A 26 8.34 -7.85 -3.05
C GLU A 26 7.82 -7.68 -1.61
N VAL A 27 8.03 -6.52 -0.98
CA VAL A 27 7.49 -6.22 0.36
C VAL A 27 5.99 -5.92 0.30
N ARG A 28 5.48 -5.46 -0.84
CA ARG A 28 4.05 -5.21 -1.03
C ARG A 28 3.37 -6.45 -1.59
N GLU A 29 2.87 -7.32 -0.72
CA GLU A 29 1.61 -8.00 -1.03
C GLU A 29 0.57 -6.91 -1.27
N VAL A 30 0.36 -6.53 -2.53
CA VAL A 30 -0.63 -5.51 -2.90
C VAL A 30 -1.99 -6.16 -2.75
N PHE A 31 -2.57 -6.07 -1.55
CA PHE A 31 -3.96 -6.44 -1.35
C PHE A 31 -4.82 -5.74 -2.43
N PHE A 32 -5.74 -6.46 -3.06
CA PHE A 32 -6.71 -5.84 -3.94
C PHE A 32 -7.82 -5.18 -3.12
N LEU A 33 -8.37 -5.94 -2.17
CA LEU A 33 -9.36 -5.51 -1.20
C LEU A 33 -8.90 -5.89 0.21
N ILE A 34 -9.23 -5.04 1.18
CA ILE A 34 -9.05 -5.32 2.62
C ILE A 34 -10.38 -5.23 3.36
N ASP A 35 -10.50 -5.96 4.46
CA ASP A 35 -11.61 -5.85 5.41
C ASP A 35 -11.20 -5.06 6.66
N LEU A 36 -12.15 -4.85 7.57
CA LEU A 36 -11.91 -4.08 8.80
C LEU A 36 -10.85 -4.73 9.70
N LYS A 37 -10.78 -6.07 9.73
CA LYS A 37 -9.78 -6.79 10.50
C LYS A 37 -8.37 -6.54 9.95
N LYS A 38 -8.20 -6.63 8.64
CA LYS A 38 -6.93 -6.31 7.98
C LYS A 38 -6.56 -4.84 8.14
N MET A 39 -7.53 -3.92 8.08
CA MET A 39 -7.27 -2.51 8.41
C MET A 39 -6.75 -2.34 9.84
N SER A 40 -7.34 -3.05 10.81
CA SER A 40 -6.90 -3.01 12.21
C SER A 40 -5.45 -3.47 12.38
N GLU A 41 -5.07 -4.54 11.69
CA GLU A 41 -3.68 -5.03 11.66
C GLU A 41 -2.72 -4.01 11.01
N LEU A 42 -3.12 -3.39 9.89
CA LEU A 42 -2.27 -2.49 9.11
C LEU A 42 -2.07 -1.12 9.78
N LEU A 43 -3.10 -0.59 10.43
CA LEU A 43 -3.09 0.74 11.03
C LEU A 43 -2.67 0.73 12.50
N CYS A 44 -2.48 -0.45 13.09
CA CYS A 44 -2.24 -0.61 14.54
C CYS A 44 -3.36 0.03 15.40
N MET A 45 -4.58 0.09 14.88
CA MET A 45 -5.75 0.70 15.53
C MET A 45 -6.82 -0.37 15.79
N SER A 46 -7.58 -0.23 16.87
CA SER A 46 -8.72 -1.13 17.11
C SER A 46 -9.81 -0.98 16.04
N GLU A 47 -10.51 -2.06 15.70
CA GLU A 47 -11.66 -2.02 14.76
C GLU A 47 -12.71 -0.97 15.16
N ARG A 48 -12.90 -0.77 16.47
CA ARG A 48 -13.79 0.24 17.03
C ARG A 48 -13.33 1.65 16.66
N HIS A 49 -12.07 1.98 16.94
CA HIS A 49 -11.50 3.29 16.66
C HIS A 49 -11.54 3.59 15.15
N ILE A 50 -11.20 2.61 14.30
CA ILE A 50 -11.30 2.76 12.85
C ILE A 50 -12.74 3.05 12.43
N THR A 51 -13.71 2.36 13.02
CA THR A 51 -15.13 2.57 12.70
C THR A 51 -15.61 3.96 13.11
N GLU A 52 -15.25 4.42 14.31
CA GLU A 52 -15.72 5.68 14.90
C GLU A 52 -15.00 6.91 14.30
N GLU A 53 -13.72 6.82 13.99
CA GLU A 53 -12.90 7.98 13.59
C GLU A 53 -12.59 8.01 12.08
N LEU A 54 -12.44 6.86 11.42
CA LEU A 54 -11.99 6.80 10.01
C LEU A 54 -13.12 6.48 9.03
N LEU A 55 -13.95 5.46 9.30
CA LEU A 55 -14.95 4.99 8.33
C LEU A 55 -16.11 5.98 8.10
N HIS A 56 -16.26 6.97 8.97
CA HIS A 56 -17.22 8.06 8.79
C HIS A 56 -16.73 9.15 7.83
N ASP A 57 -15.42 9.25 7.59
CA ASP A 57 -14.87 10.26 6.68
C ASP A 57 -15.35 9.99 5.23
N PRO A 58 -15.87 11.01 4.53
CA PRO A 58 -16.37 10.87 3.16
C PRO A 58 -15.34 10.27 2.18
N ARG A 59 -14.05 10.57 2.36
CA ARG A 59 -12.93 10.08 1.52
C ARG A 59 -12.75 8.58 1.69
N VAL A 60 -12.76 8.11 2.93
CA VAL A 60 -12.62 6.68 3.27
C VAL A 60 -13.86 5.90 2.82
N ARG A 61 -15.05 6.48 3.03
CA ARG A 61 -16.33 5.87 2.64
C ARG A 61 -16.48 5.73 1.13
N ALA A 62 -15.90 6.62 0.33
CA ALA A 62 -15.93 6.54 -1.14
C ALA A 62 -15.19 5.30 -1.68
N CYS A 63 -14.23 4.75 -0.93
CA CYS A 63 -13.48 3.55 -1.30
C CYS A 63 -14.20 2.24 -0.92
N GLU A 64 -15.36 2.32 -0.26
CA GLU A 64 -16.06 1.16 0.30
C GLU A 64 -16.83 0.36 -0.78
N VAL A 65 -16.58 -0.95 -0.81
CA VAL A 65 -17.32 -1.94 -1.60
C VAL A 65 -18.24 -2.74 -0.68
N ARG A 66 -19.55 -2.73 -0.97
CA ARG A 66 -20.57 -3.44 -0.19
C ARG A 66 -21.19 -4.59 -0.97
N LYS A 67 -21.26 -5.77 -0.35
CA LYS A 67 -22.07 -6.91 -0.86
C LYS A 67 -22.57 -7.76 0.30
N ASN A 68 -23.88 -8.05 0.35
CA ASN A 68 -24.50 -8.95 1.33
C ASN A 68 -24.06 -8.69 2.79
N ARG A 69 -24.19 -7.44 3.26
CA ARG A 69 -23.77 -6.96 4.61
C ARG A 69 -22.27 -6.96 4.89
N LYS A 70 -21.44 -7.49 3.98
CA LYS A 70 -19.99 -7.39 4.09
C LYS A 70 -19.50 -6.10 3.46
N ARG A 71 -18.42 -5.56 4.04
CA ARG A 71 -17.75 -4.32 3.65
C ARG A 71 -16.28 -4.63 3.40
N TRP A 72 -15.78 -4.14 2.27
CA TRP A 72 -14.37 -4.17 1.92
C TRP A 72 -13.97 -2.80 1.38
N TRP A 73 -12.67 -2.57 1.26
CA TRP A 73 -12.14 -1.36 0.66
C TRP A 73 -11.00 -1.71 -0.27
N PHE A 74 -10.88 -0.99 -1.38
CA PHE A 74 -9.70 -1.10 -2.23
C PHE A 74 -8.49 -0.63 -1.44
N TYR A 75 -7.48 -1.50 -1.33
CA TYR A 75 -6.34 -1.31 -0.44
C TYR A 75 -5.59 0.01 -0.68
N LYS A 76 -5.18 0.28 -1.92
CA LYS A 76 -4.43 1.50 -2.25
C LYS A 76 -5.28 2.75 -2.03
N PRO A 77 -6.48 2.89 -2.63
CA PRO A 77 -7.30 4.07 -2.43
C PRO A 77 -7.64 4.36 -0.95
N VAL A 78 -7.93 3.32 -0.17
CA VAL A 78 -8.34 3.54 1.22
C VAL A 78 -7.17 3.93 2.11
N LEU A 79 -5.96 3.43 1.86
CA LEU A 79 -4.78 3.87 2.60
C LEU A 79 -4.43 5.32 2.30
N GLU A 80 -4.50 5.74 1.03
CA GLU A 80 -4.29 7.15 0.64
C GLU A 80 -5.33 8.07 1.29
N ALA A 81 -6.60 7.64 1.34
CA ALA A 81 -7.65 8.40 2.01
C ALA A 81 -7.41 8.50 3.53
N ILE A 82 -7.01 7.40 4.17
CA ILE A 82 -6.73 7.37 5.62
C ILE A 82 -5.49 8.22 5.94
N GLU A 83 -4.45 8.19 5.11
CA GLU A 83 -3.26 9.03 5.27
C GLU A 83 -3.63 10.52 5.26
N ALA A 84 -4.51 10.94 4.36
CA ALA A 84 -5.02 12.31 4.33
C ALA A 84 -5.80 12.68 5.60
N VAL A 85 -6.63 11.76 6.12
CA VAL A 85 -7.38 11.97 7.38
C VAL A 85 -6.43 12.11 8.57
N VAL A 86 -5.48 11.18 8.71
CA VAL A 86 -4.54 11.14 9.84
C VAL A 86 -3.56 12.31 9.79
N SER A 87 -3.21 12.81 8.60
CA SER A 87 -2.36 14.00 8.46
C SER A 87 -3.04 15.30 8.93
N GLU A 88 -4.36 15.30 9.07
CA GLU A 88 -5.16 16.43 9.59
C GLU A 88 -5.43 16.33 11.10
N TRP A 89 -5.08 15.21 11.75
CA TRP A 89 -5.19 15.01 13.19
C TRP A 89 -4.10 15.77 13.96
#